data_AF-T0KFN0-F1
#
_entry.id   AF-T0KFN0-F1
#
_cell.length_a   1.000
_cell.length_b   1.000
_cell.length_c   1.000
_cell.angle_alpha   90.00
_cell.angle_beta   90.00
_cell.angle_gamma   90.00
#
_symmetry.space_group_name_H-M   'P 1'
#
loop_
_entity.id
_entity.type
_entity.pdbx_description
1 polymer ?
#
loop_
_entity_poly.entity_id
_entity_poly.type
_entity_poly.pdbx_seq_one_letter_code
_entity_poly.pdbx_strand_id
1 'polypeptide(L)'
;MTRKAKDVYLLLEPFLEDRRKLRRKGRAGTSLTYMDEFVDDLLTKTRVCATSFRELPKRVDLVDLGELEERISPLGDIDELLEEAEEEERREASEGSPRENGADDSEGEVVEDRRGSGEPMDVEKRSRSRSRDRSS
;
A
#
# COMPACT_ATOMS: atom_id res chain seq x y z
N MET A 1 14.99 32.85 -10.13
CA MET A 1 14.87 32.22 -8.80
C MET A 1 15.64 33.07 -7.82
N THR A 2 14.94 33.91 -7.06
CA THR A 2 15.53 35.00 -6.23
C THR A 2 15.05 34.96 -4.78
N ARG A 3 14.33 33.91 -4.38
CA ARG A 3 13.81 33.75 -3.02
C ARG A 3 14.86 33.14 -2.10
N LYS A 4 14.81 33.47 -0.80
CA LYS A 4 15.69 32.89 0.22
C LYS A 4 15.33 31.42 0.43
N ALA A 5 16.27 30.61 0.92
CA ALA A 5 16.04 29.19 1.18
C ALA A 5 14.82 28.98 2.11
N LYS A 6 14.68 29.79 3.17
CA LYS A 6 13.51 29.84 4.06
C LYS A 6 12.18 29.95 3.30
N ASP A 7 12.09 30.90 2.38
CA ASP A 7 10.85 31.15 1.64
C ASP A 7 10.50 30.00 0.69
N VAL A 8 11.51 29.28 0.19
CA VAL A 8 11.31 28.11 -0.67
C VAL A 8 10.70 26.97 0.15
N TYR A 9 11.25 26.71 1.33
CA TYR A 9 10.72 25.70 2.26
C TYR A 9 9.26 26.00 2.64
N LEU A 10 8.97 27.20 3.13
CA LEU A 10 7.61 27.61 3.52
C LEU A 10 6.58 27.54 2.39
N LEU A 11 7.00 27.77 1.13
CA LEU A 11 6.10 27.70 -0.01
C LEU A 11 5.86 26.29 -0.52
N LEU A 12 6.87 25.42 -0.45
CA LEU A 12 6.84 24.10 -1.06
C LEU A 12 6.29 23.05 -0.10
N GLU A 13 6.52 23.18 1.20
CA GLU A 13 6.05 22.22 2.21
C GLU A 13 4.56 21.91 2.16
N PRO A 14 3.64 22.87 2.00
CA PRO A 14 2.21 22.57 1.90
C PRO A 14 1.85 21.69 0.69
N PHE A 15 2.68 21.68 -0.35
CA PHE A 15 2.46 20.83 -1.52
C PHE A 15 2.97 19.40 -1.35
N LEU A 16 3.66 19.08 -0.24
CA LEU A 16 4.01 17.69 0.08
C LEU A 16 2.80 16.85 0.48
N GLU A 17 1.67 17.49 0.82
CA GLU A 17 0.38 16.81 1.03
C GLU A 17 -0.32 16.47 -0.28
N ASP A 18 0.10 17.09 -1.38
CA ASP A 18 -0.59 16.99 -2.65
C ASP A 18 -0.21 15.69 -3.36
N ARG A 19 -1.11 14.71 -3.29
CA ARG A 19 -0.94 13.39 -3.95
C ARG A 19 -1.52 13.33 -5.36
N ARG A 20 -1.71 14.48 -6.02
CA ARG A 20 -2.22 14.50 -7.40
C ARG A 20 -1.23 13.85 -8.36
N LYS A 21 -1.77 13.08 -9.30
CA LYS A 21 -1.02 12.38 -10.34
C LYS A 21 -0.52 13.37 -11.40
N LEU A 22 0.76 13.32 -11.68
CA LEU A 22 1.44 14.09 -12.73
C LEU A 22 2.02 13.14 -13.78
N ARG A 23 2.10 13.64 -15.03
CA ARG A 23 2.79 12.93 -16.11
C ARG A 23 4.12 13.61 -16.37
N ARG A 24 5.22 12.91 -16.03
CA ARG A 24 6.58 13.39 -16.27
C ARG A 24 7.06 12.92 -17.64
N LYS A 25 7.51 13.85 -18.49
CA LYS A 25 8.09 13.52 -19.80
C LYS A 25 9.58 13.23 -19.66
N GLY A 26 9.98 11.98 -19.91
CA GLY A 26 11.36 11.53 -19.95
C GLY A 26 11.85 11.31 -21.39
N ARG A 27 13.09 10.80 -21.53
CA ARG A 27 13.69 10.48 -22.84
C ARG A 27 12.96 9.35 -23.57
N ALA A 28 12.46 8.36 -22.83
CA ALA A 28 11.82 7.16 -23.39
C ALA A 28 10.28 7.22 -23.44
N GLY A 29 9.65 8.36 -23.07
CA GLY A 29 8.20 8.49 -23.02
C GLY A 29 7.70 9.31 -21.83
N THR A 30 6.45 9.07 -21.40
CA THR A 30 5.88 9.70 -20.20
C THR A 30 5.75 8.70 -19.06
N SER A 31 6.27 9.02 -17.88
CA SER A 31 6.07 8.26 -16.65
C SER A 31 5.01 8.92 -15.77
N LEU A 32 4.32 8.13 -14.95
CA LEU A 32 3.51 8.65 -13.85
C LEU A 32 4.44 9.08 -12.71
N THR A 33 4.14 10.20 -12.08
CA THR A 33 4.76 10.68 -10.84
C THR A 33 3.70 11.42 -10.03
N TYR A 34 4.02 11.84 -8.83
CA TYR A 34 3.10 12.58 -7.96
C TYR A 34 3.63 13.98 -7.64
N MET A 35 2.75 14.87 -7.19
CA MET A 35 3.13 16.25 -6.90
C MET A 35 4.04 16.34 -5.67
N ASP A 36 3.74 15.60 -4.61
CA ASP A 36 4.60 15.39 -3.44
C ASP A 36 6.01 14.90 -3.82
N GLU A 37 6.12 13.85 -4.64
CA GLU A 37 7.40 13.35 -5.16
C GLU A 37 8.16 14.43 -5.94
N PHE A 38 7.45 15.22 -6.75
CA PHE A 38 8.06 16.28 -7.53
C PHE A 38 8.56 17.43 -6.64
N VAL A 39 7.83 17.75 -5.58
CA VAL A 39 8.19 18.79 -4.61
C VAL A 39 9.38 18.34 -3.76
N ASP A 40 9.42 17.08 -3.33
CA ASP A 40 10.59 16.50 -2.66
C ASP A 40 11.83 16.53 -3.55
N ASP A 41 11.68 16.16 -4.83
CA ASP A 41 12.74 16.26 -5.83
C ASP A 41 13.28 17.70 -5.95
N LEU A 42 12.41 18.72 -5.86
CA LEU A 42 12.80 20.13 -5.91
C LEU A 42 13.58 20.59 -4.66
N LEU A 43 13.31 19.99 -3.49
CA LEU A 43 13.94 20.36 -2.23
C LEU A 43 15.26 19.61 -1.99
N THR A 44 15.41 18.41 -2.54
CA THR A 44 16.56 17.52 -2.28
C THR A 44 17.57 17.48 -3.42
N LYS A 45 17.14 17.62 -4.68
CA LYS A 45 18.00 17.44 -5.85
C LYS A 45 18.48 18.78 -6.41
N THR A 46 19.73 18.80 -6.86
CA THR A 46 20.36 19.97 -7.51
C THR A 46 19.90 20.19 -8.95
N ARG A 47 19.25 19.19 -9.58
CA ARG A 47 18.77 19.29 -10.96
C ARG A 47 17.44 18.58 -11.14
N VAL A 48 16.42 19.34 -11.54
CA VAL A 48 15.06 18.84 -11.81
C VAL A 48 14.54 19.45 -13.11
N CYS A 49 13.79 18.69 -13.92
CA CYS A 49 13.22 19.13 -15.20
C CYS A 49 14.22 19.89 -16.11
N ALA A 50 15.44 19.35 -16.26
CA ALA A 50 16.54 19.95 -17.02
C ALA A 50 17.01 21.34 -16.53
N THR A 51 16.52 21.79 -15.38
CA THR A 51 16.90 23.05 -14.73
C THR A 51 17.82 22.73 -13.56
N SER A 52 18.92 23.48 -13.45
CA SER A 52 19.85 23.37 -12.33
C SER A 52 19.45 24.37 -11.24
N PHE A 53 19.33 23.89 -10.01
CA PHE A 53 19.02 24.68 -8.82
C PHE A 53 20.32 25.05 -8.09
N ARG A 54 20.30 26.17 -7.37
CA ARG A 54 21.32 26.47 -6.37
C ARG A 54 21.13 25.50 -5.21
N GLU A 55 22.20 24.91 -4.72
CA GLU A 55 22.15 24.04 -3.53
C GLU A 55 21.45 24.75 -2.37
N LEU A 56 20.36 24.14 -1.90
CA LEU A 56 19.65 24.61 -0.72
C LEU A 56 20.37 24.02 0.51
N PRO A 57 20.64 24.85 1.55
CA PRO A 57 21.11 24.32 2.83
C PRO A 57 20.08 23.35 3.40
N LYS A 58 20.54 22.34 4.15
CA LYS A 58 19.64 21.33 4.71
C LYS A 58 18.66 22.00 5.66
N ARG A 59 17.46 21.43 5.76
CA ARG A 59 16.44 21.94 6.68
C ARG A 59 16.94 21.98 8.13
N VAL A 60 17.62 20.92 8.57
CA VAL A 60 18.18 20.80 9.93
C VAL A 60 19.04 22.02 10.26
N ASP A 61 19.95 22.38 9.36
CA ASP A 61 20.84 23.54 9.54
C ASP A 61 20.05 24.86 9.67
N LEU A 62 18.95 25.02 8.91
CA LEU A 62 18.10 26.22 8.98
C LEU A 62 17.25 26.29 10.27
N VAL A 63 16.83 25.14 10.79
CA VAL A 63 16.13 25.04 12.07
C VAL A 63 17.09 25.34 13.23
N ASP A 64 18.30 24.77 13.18
CA ASP A 64 19.36 25.02 14.17
C ASP A 64 19.78 26.50 14.22
N LEU A 65 19.81 27.17 13.07
CA LEU A 65 20.07 28.62 12.99
C LEU A 65 18.87 29.48 13.47
N GLY A 66 17.72 28.88 13.74
CA GLY A 66 16.47 29.60 14.07
C GLY A 66 15.87 30.36 12.90
N GLU A 67 16.31 30.09 11.65
CA GLU A 67 15.73 30.70 10.47
C GLU A 67 14.41 30.04 10.07
N LEU A 68 14.20 28.77 10.41
CA LEU A 68 13.00 28.01 10.06
C LEU A 68 12.44 27.29 11.29
N GLU A 69 11.11 27.15 11.35
CA GLU A 69 10.45 26.37 12.40
C GLU A 69 10.45 24.88 12.06
N GLU A 70 10.33 24.04 13.10
CA GLU A 70 10.16 22.59 12.94
C GLU A 70 8.94 22.29 12.07
N ARG A 71 9.08 21.32 11.17
CA ARG A 71 7.98 20.96 10.26
C ARG A 71 6.93 20.16 11.03
N ILE A 72 5.73 20.70 11.12
CA ILE A 72 4.58 19.92 11.58
C ILE A 72 4.11 19.07 10.40
N SER A 73 4.37 17.76 10.48
CA SER A 73 3.88 16.81 9.48
C SER A 73 2.36 16.63 9.64
N PRO A 74 1.57 16.72 8.56
CA PRO A 74 0.12 16.50 8.60
C PRO A 74 -0.26 15.06 8.94
N LEU A 75 0.68 14.13 8.78
CA LEU A 75 0.53 12.73 9.13
C LEU A 75 0.62 12.49 10.65
N GLY A 76 0.97 13.50 11.46
CA GLY A 76 1.22 13.32 12.89
C GLY A 76 2.65 12.87 13.19
N ASP A 77 2.92 12.58 14.46
CA ASP A 77 4.19 12.04 14.92
C ASP A 77 4.29 10.54 14.60
N ILE A 78 5.45 10.10 14.15
CA ILE A 78 5.66 8.71 13.70
C ILE A 78 5.54 7.76 14.89
N ASP A 79 6.02 8.18 16.07
CA ASP A 79 5.96 7.36 17.28
C ASP A 79 4.51 7.13 17.71
N GLU A 80 3.66 8.17 17.66
CA GLU A 80 2.22 8.08 17.97
C GLU A 80 1.48 7.15 17.00
N LEU A 81 1.79 7.24 15.70
CA LEU A 81 1.20 6.36 14.68
C LEU A 81 1.59 4.88 14.85
N LEU A 82 2.83 4.62 15.27
CA LEU A 82 3.31 3.26 15.51
C LEU A 82 2.62 2.66 16.74
N GLU A 83 2.47 3.44 17.81
CA GLU A 83 1.73 3.04 19.01
C GLU A 83 0.25 2.72 18.68
N GLU A 84 -0.42 3.55 17.88
CA GLU A 84 -1.81 3.30 17.46
C GLU A 84 -1.94 2.02 16.61
N ALA A 85 -1.01 1.78 15.70
CA ALA A 85 -1.00 0.58 14.86
C ALA A 85 -0.77 -0.71 15.68
N GLU A 86 0.12 -0.68 16.67
CA GLU A 86 0.35 -1.81 17.58
C GLU A 86 -0.88 -2.10 18.46
N GLU A 87 -1.60 -1.06 18.88
CA GLU A 87 -2.85 -1.23 19.61
C GLU A 87 -3.96 -1.86 18.76
N GLU A 88 -4.10 -1.46 17.49
CA GLU A 88 -5.07 -2.07 16.57
C GLU A 88 -4.77 -3.56 16.31
N GLU A 89 -3.51 -3.91 16.05
CA GLU A 89 -3.09 -5.30 15.83
C GLU A 89 -3.41 -6.18 17.06
N ARG A 90 -3.22 -5.64 18.27
CA ARG A 90 -3.57 -6.33 19.52
C ARG A 90 -5.07 -6.51 19.71
N ARG A 91 -5.91 -5.59 19.22
CA ARG A 91 -7.38 -5.71 19.26
C ARG A 91 -7.88 -6.76 18.26
N GLU A 92 -7.34 -6.78 17.04
CA GLU A 92 -7.69 -7.79 16.02
C GLU A 92 -7.31 -9.21 16.46
N ALA A 93 -6.16 -9.38 17.12
CA ALA A 93 -5.75 -10.66 17.70
C ALA A 93 -6.67 -11.15 18.84
N SER A 94 -7.39 -10.24 19.51
CA SER A 94 -8.31 -10.56 20.59
C SER A 94 -9.73 -10.92 20.12
N GLU A 95 -10.15 -10.51 18.92
CA GLU A 95 -11.49 -10.80 18.38
C GLU A 95 -11.54 -12.06 17.51
N GLY A 96 -10.39 -12.66 17.20
CA GLY A 96 -10.27 -13.90 16.40
C GLY A 96 -10.13 -15.19 17.22
N SER A 97 -11.17 -15.63 17.94
CA SER A 97 -11.56 -17.05 18.23
C SER A 97 -12.34 -17.15 19.56
N PRO A 98 -13.59 -17.69 19.55
CA PRO A 98 -13.74 -19.12 19.81
C PRO A 98 -14.92 -19.78 19.05
N ARG A 99 -14.66 -20.87 18.32
CA ARG A 99 -15.67 -21.92 18.09
C ARG A 99 -15.05 -23.30 18.26
N GLU A 100 -15.04 -23.73 19.51
CA GLU A 100 -15.03 -25.13 19.91
C GLU A 100 -16.50 -25.52 20.19
N ASN A 101 -16.98 -26.61 19.57
CA ASN A 101 -18.22 -27.34 19.86
C ASN A 101 -18.21 -28.55 18.90
N GLY A 102 -18.23 -29.81 19.29
CA GLY A 102 -18.33 -30.49 20.58
C GLY A 102 -18.30 -32.00 20.28
N ALA A 103 -17.83 -32.79 21.23
CA ALA A 103 -17.70 -34.24 21.15
C ALA A 103 -19.05 -34.97 20.94
N ASP A 104 -19.04 -36.04 20.14
CA ASP A 104 -20.00 -37.14 20.26
C ASP A 104 -19.18 -38.44 20.23
N ASP A 105 -18.93 -38.97 21.44
CA ASP A 105 -18.28 -40.23 21.72
C ASP A 105 -19.41 -41.28 21.90
N SER A 106 -19.55 -42.19 20.94
CA SER A 106 -20.42 -43.35 21.06
C SER A 106 -19.63 -44.60 20.73
N GLU A 107 -19.24 -45.30 21.80
CA GLU A 107 -18.55 -46.58 21.80
C GLU A 107 -19.43 -47.67 21.15
N GLY A 108 -18.87 -48.39 20.16
CA GLY A 108 -19.54 -49.48 19.47
C GLY A 108 -18.52 -50.42 18.80
N GLU A 109 -18.09 -51.42 19.55
CA GLU A 109 -17.25 -52.55 19.16
C GLU A 109 -17.87 -53.39 18.02
N VAL A 110 -17.12 -53.71 16.95
CA VAL A 110 -16.84 -55.09 16.44
C VAL A 110 -16.03 -55.08 15.13
N VAL A 111 -15.12 -56.05 15.06
CA VAL A 111 -14.19 -56.47 14.00
C VAL A 111 -14.85 -56.90 12.68
N GLU A 112 -14.21 -56.64 11.53
CA GLU A 112 -13.70 -57.66 10.57
C GLU A 112 -13.27 -57.07 9.20
N ASP A 113 -12.07 -57.48 8.80
CA ASP A 113 -11.51 -57.73 7.46
C ASP A 113 -12.41 -57.50 6.22
N ARG A 114 -11.93 -56.71 5.23
CA ARG A 114 -11.63 -57.18 3.85
C ARG A 114 -11.38 -56.04 2.85
N ARG A 115 -10.39 -56.32 2.00
CA ARG A 115 -9.93 -55.58 0.81
C ARG A 115 -11.07 -55.17 -0.13
N GLY A 116 -11.01 -53.96 -0.70
CA GLY A 116 -11.91 -53.55 -1.78
C GLY A 116 -11.58 -52.21 -2.39
N SER A 117 -10.86 -52.23 -3.51
CA SER A 117 -10.79 -51.19 -4.53
C SER A 117 -12.19 -50.76 -5.01
N GLY A 118 -12.46 -49.44 -5.07
CA GLY A 118 -13.71 -48.90 -5.61
C GLY A 118 -13.58 -47.43 -6.03
N GLU A 119 -14.01 -47.15 -7.25
CA GLU A 119 -13.77 -45.98 -8.10
C GLU A 119 -14.47 -44.67 -7.66
N PRO A 120 -14.02 -43.48 -8.13
CA PRO A 120 -14.71 -42.22 -7.91
C PRO A 120 -16.01 -42.11 -8.73
N MET A 121 -17.04 -41.62 -8.04
CA MET A 121 -18.46 -41.59 -8.41
C MET A 121 -18.79 -40.72 -9.64
N ASP A 122 -19.59 -41.29 -10.55
CA ASP A 122 -20.33 -40.64 -11.62
C ASP A 122 -21.30 -39.56 -11.10
N VAL A 123 -21.28 -38.37 -11.71
CA VAL A 123 -22.40 -37.42 -11.66
C VAL A 123 -22.85 -37.10 -13.08
N GLU A 124 -23.92 -37.78 -13.46
CA GLU A 124 -24.62 -37.68 -14.74
C GLU A 124 -25.41 -36.36 -14.91
N LYS A 125 -25.26 -35.81 -16.11
CA LYS A 125 -26.25 -35.07 -16.94
C LYS A 125 -26.80 -33.73 -16.46
N ARG A 126 -26.46 -32.70 -17.23
CA ARG A 126 -27.43 -31.66 -17.61
C ARG A 126 -27.36 -31.35 -19.11
N SER A 127 -28.27 -31.99 -19.84
CA SER A 127 -28.61 -31.74 -21.22
C SER A 127 -29.17 -30.33 -21.43
N ARG A 128 -28.52 -29.53 -22.28
CA ARG A 128 -29.16 -28.39 -22.98
C ARG A 128 -28.74 -28.41 -24.45
N SER A 129 -29.57 -29.05 -25.24
CA SER A 129 -29.63 -28.95 -26.69
C SER A 129 -30.07 -27.54 -27.11
N ARG A 130 -29.35 -26.94 -28.07
CA ARG A 130 -29.92 -26.06 -29.09
C ARG A 130 -28.97 -25.99 -30.29
N SER A 131 -29.54 -26.36 -31.43
CA SER A 131 -28.98 -26.65 -32.74
C SER A 131 -28.96 -25.44 -33.67
N ARG A 132 -28.01 -25.46 -34.63
CA ARG A 132 -28.06 -25.01 -36.06
C ARG A 132 -26.64 -24.60 -36.49
N ASP A 133 -25.90 -25.36 -37.32
CA ASP A 133 -26.04 -25.71 -38.75
C ASP A 133 -25.04 -24.91 -39.64
N ARG A 134 -24.13 -25.67 -40.29
CA ARG A 134 -23.59 -25.57 -41.68
C ARG A 134 -22.87 -24.29 -42.17
N SER A 135 -21.90 -24.29 -43.09
CA SER A 135 -21.14 -25.29 -43.86
C SER A 135 -20.12 -24.54 -44.76
N SER A 136 -19.08 -25.28 -45.17
CA SER A 136 -18.16 -25.10 -46.32
C SER A 136 -17.12 -23.99 -46.31
#